data_AF-A0A804MP24-F1
#
_entry.id   AF-A0A804MP24-F1
#
_cell.length_a   1.000
_cell.length_b   1.000
_cell.length_c   1.000
_cell.angle_alpha   90.00
_cell.angle_beta   90.00
_cell.angle_gamma   90.00
#
_symmetry.space_group_name_H-M   'P 1'
#
loop_
_entity.id
_entity.type
_entity.pdbx_description
1 polymer ?
#
loop_
_entity_poly.entity_id
_entity_poly.type
_entity_poly.pdbx_seq_one_letter_code
_entity_poly.pdbx_strand_id
1 'polypeptide(L)'
;MPGVESMGHGSQFTYFLTAPMQAFCQLAGITSDIDTDTYANAENILFSALEEYEGILCTSVGLNNVWGQILPDPFLRRLILRFIFCRAVLFYFHSDEHEHLPTCLPSLPESVSQTQRP
;
A
#
# COMPACT_ATOMS: atom_id res chain seq x y z
N MET A 1 20.48 6.17 23.28
CA MET A 1 19.17 5.48 23.33
C MET A 1 18.45 5.94 24.58
N PRO A 2 17.20 6.38 24.41
CA PRO A 2 16.03 5.51 24.55
C PRO A 2 15.23 5.53 23.25
N GLY A 3 14.79 4.40 22.71
CA GLY A 3 13.74 3.62 23.32
C GLY A 3 12.40 4.35 23.12
N VAL A 4 12.04 4.66 21.87
CA VAL A 4 10.62 4.83 21.55
C VAL A 4 10.02 3.45 21.74
N GLU A 5 9.44 3.30 22.91
CA GLU A 5 8.55 2.21 23.26
C GLU A 5 7.51 2.13 22.13
N SER A 6 7.53 1.00 21.41
CA SER A 6 6.48 0.64 20.46
C SER A 6 5.19 0.53 21.26
N MET A 7 4.48 1.64 21.37
CA MET A 7 3.29 1.79 22.18
C MET A 7 2.13 1.11 21.46
N GLY A 8 2.07 -0.22 21.52
CA GLY A 8 0.87 -1.02 21.25
C GLY A 8 0.16 -0.89 19.89
N HIS A 9 0.74 -0.22 18.90
CA HIS A 9 0.20 -0.22 17.54
C HIS A 9 0.59 -1.54 16.89
N GLY A 10 -0.38 -2.29 16.36
CA GLY A 10 -0.11 -3.49 15.56
C GLY A 10 0.88 -3.20 14.43
N SER A 11 1.40 -4.24 13.78
CA SER A 11 2.37 -4.10 12.69
C SER A 11 1.98 -2.96 11.73
N GLN A 12 2.91 -2.04 11.42
CA GLN A 12 2.69 -0.92 10.50
C GLN A 12 2.09 -1.40 9.17
N PHE A 13 2.54 -2.57 8.73
CA PHE A 13 1.97 -3.28 7.59
C PHE A 13 0.46 -3.53 7.75
N THR A 14 0.04 -4.12 8.88
CA THR A 14 -1.38 -4.36 9.17
C THR A 14 -2.17 -3.05 9.17
N TYR A 15 -1.59 -1.96 9.66
CA TYR A 15 -2.28 -0.67 9.67
C TYR A 15 -2.53 -0.15 8.25
N PHE A 16 -1.56 -0.27 7.34
CA PHE A 16 -1.79 0.04 5.92
C PHE A 16 -2.89 -0.82 5.29
N LEU A 17 -2.98 -2.10 5.65
CA LEU A 17 -4.00 -3.00 5.12
C LEU A 17 -5.42 -2.65 5.60
N THR A 18 -5.56 -1.98 6.75
CA THR A 18 -6.87 -1.59 7.30
C THR A 18 -7.24 -0.14 7.00
N ALA A 19 -6.28 0.79 7.11
CA ALA A 19 -6.47 2.23 7.03
C ALA A 19 -5.26 2.89 6.33
N PRO A 20 -5.13 2.76 4.99
CA PRO A 20 -3.92 3.12 4.26
C PRO A 20 -3.55 4.60 4.37
N MET A 21 -4.53 5.51 4.30
CA MET A 21 -4.26 6.95 4.40
C MET A 21 -3.77 7.36 5.79
N GLN A 22 -4.38 6.80 6.85
CA GLN A 22 -3.94 7.08 8.22
C GLN A 22 -2.54 6.50 8.49
N ALA A 23 -2.27 5.29 7.99
CA ALA A 23 -0.96 4.66 8.10
C ALA A 23 0.12 5.47 7.37
N PHE A 24 -0.21 6.04 6.20
CA PHE A 24 0.66 6.97 5.49
C PHE A 24 0.94 8.24 6.32
N CYS A 25 -0.10 8.89 6.86
CA CYS A 25 0.07 10.08 7.69
C CYS A 25 0.98 9.80 8.90
N GLN A 26 0.75 8.68 9.59
CA GLN A 26 1.57 8.27 10.72
C GLN A 26 3.04 8.05 10.31
N LEU A 27 3.29 7.35 9.21
CA LEU A 27 4.64 7.09 8.72
C LEU A 27 5.34 8.38 8.26
N ALA A 28 4.61 9.30 7.64
CA ALA A 28 5.11 10.60 7.19
C ALA A 28 5.34 11.59 8.35
N GLY A 29 5.03 11.22 9.60
CA GLY A 29 5.16 12.11 10.75
C GLY A 29 4.09 13.21 10.81
N ILE A 30 2.95 13.01 10.16
CA ILE A 30 1.84 13.96 10.11
C ILE A 30 0.87 13.61 11.25
N THR A 31 1.04 14.22 12.42
CA THR A 31 0.36 13.75 13.65
C THR A 31 -0.72 14.67 14.23
N SER A 32 -0.90 15.90 13.74
CA SER A 32 -1.96 16.80 14.23
C SER A 32 -1.99 18.07 13.40
N ASP A 33 -3.18 18.52 12.98
CA ASP A 33 -3.47 19.73 12.19
C ASP A 33 -3.53 19.58 10.66
N ILE A 34 -3.73 18.36 10.14
CA ILE A 34 -4.31 18.26 8.79
C ILE A 34 -5.76 18.75 8.86
N ASP A 35 -6.05 19.75 8.05
CA ASP A 35 -7.40 20.19 7.76
C ASP A 35 -8.25 19.04 7.18
N THR A 36 -9.51 18.94 7.61
CA THR A 36 -10.41 17.85 7.23
C THR A 36 -10.63 17.78 5.70
N ASP A 37 -10.72 18.93 5.04
CA ASP A 37 -10.92 18.98 3.58
C ASP A 37 -9.67 18.50 2.85
N THR A 38 -8.49 18.85 3.36
CA THR A 38 -7.19 18.38 2.86
C THR A 38 -7.03 16.87 3.04
N TYR A 39 -7.40 16.33 4.20
CA TYR A 39 -7.41 14.88 4.44
C TYR A 39 -8.34 14.17 3.46
N ALA A 40 -9.59 14.64 3.33
CA ALA A 40 -10.58 14.05 2.45
C ALA A 40 -10.15 14.10 0.99
N ASN A 41 -9.53 15.21 0.56
CA ASN A 41 -8.96 15.32 -0.78
C ASN A 41 -7.82 14.32 -1.02
N ALA A 42 -6.90 14.17 -0.07
CA ALA A 42 -5.81 13.19 -0.18
C ALA A 42 -6.35 11.74 -0.21
N GLU A 43 -7.37 11.44 0.60
CA GLU A 43 -8.03 10.14 0.61
C GLU A 43 -8.76 9.86 -0.72
N ASN A 44 -9.39 10.86 -1.32
CA ASN A 44 -9.98 10.75 -2.67
C ASN A 44 -8.93 10.50 -3.74
N ILE A 45 -7.79 11.20 -3.70
CA ILE A 45 -6.66 10.96 -4.63
C ILE A 45 -6.16 9.52 -4.49
N LEU A 46 -5.96 9.06 -3.26
CA LEU A 46 -5.56 7.67 -3.00
C LEU A 46 -6.60 6.70 -3.56
N PHE A 47 -7.89 6.93 -3.31
CA PHE A 47 -8.97 6.09 -3.82
C PHE A 47 -8.96 6.01 -5.35
N SER A 48 -8.89 7.16 -6.04
CA SER A 48 -8.80 7.20 -7.51
C SER A 48 -7.57 6.49 -8.05
N ALA A 49 -6.41 6.65 -7.40
CA ALA A 49 -5.20 5.92 -7.78
C ALA A 49 -5.39 4.39 -7.61
N LEU A 50 -6.01 3.94 -6.52
CA LEU A 50 -6.29 2.52 -6.32
C LEU A 50 -7.29 1.96 -7.35
N GLU A 51 -8.30 2.73 -7.78
CA GLU A 51 -9.20 2.33 -8.86
C GLU A 51 -8.49 2.18 -10.20
N GLU A 52 -7.54 3.07 -10.52
CA GLU A 52 -6.72 2.96 -11.72
C GLU A 52 -5.84 1.69 -11.69
N TYR A 53 -5.17 1.45 -10.56
CA TYR A 53 -4.38 0.23 -10.36
C TYR A 53 -5.26 -1.03 -10.39
N GLU A 54 -6.51 -0.97 -9.92
CA GLU A 54 -7.48 -2.05 -10.07
C GLU A 54 -7.73 -2.37 -11.54
N GLY A 55 -7.97 -1.34 -12.37
CA GLY A 55 -8.16 -1.48 -13.81
C GLY A 55 -6.95 -2.13 -14.49
N ILE A 56 -5.74 -1.64 -14.18
CA ILE A 56 -4.48 -2.22 -14.69
C ILE A 56 -4.36 -3.69 -14.27
N LEU A 57 -4.61 -3.99 -13.00
CA LEU A 57 -4.46 -5.34 -12.45
C LEU A 57 -5.48 -6.31 -13.05
N CYS A 58 -6.72 -5.87 -13.30
CA CYS A 58 -7.76 -6.72 -13.87
C CYS A 58 -7.59 -6.95 -15.38
N THR A 59 -6.90 -6.05 -16.09
CA THR A 59 -6.70 -6.12 -17.54
C THR A 59 -5.31 -6.59 -17.96
N SER A 60 -4.40 -6.74 -16.99
CA SER A 60 -3.03 -7.20 -17.26
C SER A 60 -3.03 -8.62 -17.86
N VAL A 61 -2.38 -8.74 -19.00
CA VAL A 61 -2.09 -10.03 -19.64
C VAL A 61 -0.85 -10.66 -19.03
N GLY A 62 -0.82 -12.00 -18.95
CA GLY A 62 0.32 -12.74 -18.39
C GLY A 62 0.33 -12.85 -16.87
N LEU A 63 -0.79 -12.53 -16.20
CA LEU A 63 -0.96 -12.81 -14.78
C LEU A 63 -0.85 -14.31 -14.50
N ASN A 64 -0.16 -14.68 -13.43
CA ASN A 64 -0.21 -16.03 -12.89
C ASN A 64 -1.67 -16.45 -12.68
N ASN A 65 -2.04 -17.68 -13.10
CA ASN A 65 -3.41 -18.19 -12.99
C ASN A 65 -4.02 -18.06 -11.60
N VAL A 66 -3.20 -18.06 -10.54
CA VAL A 66 -3.65 -17.82 -9.16
C VAL A 66 -4.28 -16.43 -8.99
N TRP A 67 -3.77 -15.40 -9.66
CA TRP A 67 -4.40 -14.07 -9.67
C TRP A 67 -5.78 -14.09 -10.30
N GLY A 68 -6.02 -14.93 -11.31
CA GLY A 68 -7.34 -15.13 -11.90
C GLY A 68 -8.38 -15.69 -10.91
N GLN A 69 -7.94 -16.34 -9.83
CA GLN A 69 -8.82 -16.83 -8.75
C GLN A 69 -8.99 -15.80 -7.62
N ILE A 70 -7.98 -14.97 -7.38
CA ILE A 70 -7.96 -13.98 -6.29
C ILE A 70 -8.70 -12.70 -6.69
N LEU A 71 -8.43 -12.18 -7.89
CA LEU A 71 -8.95 -10.87 -8.33
C LEU A 71 -10.47 -10.80 -8.47
N PRO A 72 -11.22 -11.88 -8.79
CA PRO A 72 -12.68 -11.82 -8.78
C PRO A 72 -13.27 -11.52 -7.39
N ASP A 73 -12.58 -11.89 -6.31
CA ASP A 73 -13.03 -11.60 -4.95
C ASP A 73 -12.79 -10.11 -4.61
N PRO A 74 -13.85 -9.33 -4.30
CA PRO A 74 -13.72 -7.89 -4.08
C PRO A 74 -12.93 -7.54 -2.81
N PHE A 75 -12.95 -8.40 -1.79
CA PHE A 75 -12.20 -8.18 -0.56
C PHE A 75 -10.71 -8.42 -0.79
N LEU A 76 -10.36 -9.55 -1.40
CA LEU A 76 -8.97 -9.87 -1.73
C LEU A 76 -8.40 -8.88 -2.73
N ARG A 77 -9.16 -8.47 -3.75
CA ARG A 77 -8.73 -7.44 -4.70
C ARG A 77 -8.41 -6.12 -3.99
N ARG A 78 -9.28 -5.66 -3.09
CA ARG A 78 -9.04 -4.48 -2.25
C ARG A 78 -7.83 -4.65 -1.34
N LEU A 79 -7.63 -5.84 -0.77
CA LEU A 79 -6.49 -6.14 0.07
C LEU A 79 -5.16 -6.06 -0.71
N ILE A 80 -5.13 -6.59 -1.93
CA ILE A 80 -3.96 -6.51 -2.82
C ILE A 80 -3.65 -5.06 -3.21
N LEU A 81 -4.66 -4.25 -3.51
CA LEU A 81 -4.48 -2.82 -3.80
C LEU A 81 -3.88 -2.06 -2.61
N ARG A 82 -4.37 -2.33 -1.39
CA ARG A 82 -3.79 -1.76 -0.16
C ARG A 82 -2.37 -2.24 0.09
N PHE A 83 -2.07 -3.51 -0.22
CA PHE A 83 -0.72 -4.06 -0.16
C PHE A 83 0.23 -3.36 -1.16
N ILE A 84 -0.22 -3.12 -2.40
CA ILE A 84 0.55 -2.40 -3.42
C ILE A 84 0.89 -0.99 -2.91
N PHE A 85 -0.10 -0.26 -2.39
CA PHE A 85 0.13 1.06 -1.80
C PHE A 85 1.09 1.01 -0.61
N CYS A 86 0.90 0.07 0.33
CA CYS A 86 1.81 -0.13 1.46
C CYS A 86 3.25 -0.31 1.00
N ARG A 87 3.48 -1.20 0.03
CA ARG A 87 4.82 -1.50 -0.47
C ARG A 87 5.44 -0.28 -1.18
N ALA A 88 4.65 0.47 -1.95
CA ALA A 88 5.10 1.70 -2.61
C ALA A 88 5.51 2.78 -1.61
N VAL A 89 4.71 2.99 -0.57
CA VAL A 89 4.99 3.95 0.48
C VAL A 89 6.25 3.54 1.26
N LEU A 90 6.34 2.28 1.69
CA LEU A 90 7.54 1.80 2.41
C LEU A 90 8.79 1.88 1.55
N PHE A 91 8.71 1.58 0.25
CA PHE A 91 9.81 1.77 -0.69
C PHE A 91 10.27 3.23 -0.76
N TYR A 92 9.33 4.17 -0.77
CA TYR A 92 9.63 5.60 -0.79
C TYR A 92 10.31 6.08 0.50
N PHE A 93 9.86 5.63 1.68
CA PHE A 93 10.39 6.07 2.98
C PHE A 93 11.65 5.32 3.44
N HIS A 94 11.85 4.06 3.01
CA HIS A 94 12.92 3.17 3.48
C HIS A 94 13.83 2.68 2.36
N SER A 95 14.09 3.52 1.34
CA SER A 95 14.73 3.14 0.08
C SER A 95 16.13 2.51 0.19
N ASP A 96 16.85 2.68 1.30
CA ASP A 96 18.19 2.10 1.50
C ASP A 96 18.16 0.64 2.00
N GLU A 97 17.02 0.15 2.51
CA GLU A 97 16.91 -1.17 3.13
C GLU A 97 15.79 -1.99 2.48
N HIS A 98 16.06 -2.53 1.28
CA HIS A 98 15.12 -3.40 0.57
C HIS A 98 14.71 -4.66 1.36
N GLU A 99 15.46 -5.04 2.39
CA GLU A 99 15.16 -6.19 3.28
C GLU A 99 13.86 -6.03 4.08
N HIS A 100 13.34 -4.81 4.22
CA HIS A 100 12.14 -4.55 5.04
C HIS A 100 10.83 -4.43 4.23
N LEU A 101 10.88 -4.61 2.91
CA LEU A 101 9.68 -4.46 2.08
C LEU A 101 8.79 -5.70 2.14
N PRO A 102 7.46 -5.53 2.34
CA PRO A 102 6.56 -6.66 2.41
C PRO A 102 6.48 -7.38 1.07
N THR A 103 6.66 -8.69 1.07
CA THR A 103 6.56 -9.56 -0.11
C THR A 103 5.24 -10.34 -0.11
N CYS A 104 4.72 -10.68 -1.29
CA CYS A 104 3.56 -11.56 -1.43
C CYS A 104 3.84 -12.72 -2.40
N LEU A 105 3.09 -13.82 -2.23
CA LEU A 105 3.09 -14.96 -3.14
C LEU A 105 1.66 -15.20 -3.67
N PRO A 106 1.46 -15.39 -4.99
CA PRO A 106 2.48 -15.23 -6.05
C PRO A 106 2.99 -13.77 -6.12
N SER A 107 4.15 -13.57 -6.74
CA SER A 107 4.71 -12.23 -6.91
C SER A 107 3.76 -11.35 -7.72
N LEU A 108 3.79 -10.05 -7.43
CA LEU A 108 3.01 -9.07 -8.18
C LEU A 108 3.46 -9.01 -9.64
N PRO A 109 2.53 -8.73 -10.56
CA PRO A 109 2.83 -8.52 -11.98
C PRO A 109 3.79 -7.35 -12.18
N GLU A 110 4.64 -7.39 -13.21
CA GLU A 110 5.61 -6.32 -13.50
C GLU A 110 4.94 -4.95 -13.66
N SER A 111 3.73 -4.91 -14.24
CA SER A 111 2.93 -3.70 -14.43
C SER A 111 2.61 -2.94 -13.14
N VAL A 112 2.62 -3.62 -11.99
CA VAL A 112 2.37 -3.03 -10.67
C VAL A 112 3.52 -3.33 -9.68
N SER A 113 4.57 -4.00 -10.14
CA SER A 113 5.79 -4.20 -9.37
C SER A 113 6.64 -2.94 -9.53
N GLN A 114 6.52 -2.01 -8.58
CA GLN A 114 7.43 -0.88 -8.50
C GLN A 114 8.81 -1.39 -8.08
N THR A 115 9.61 -1.82 -9.07
CA THR A 115 10.93 -2.43 -8.87
C THR A 115 12.05 -1.58 -9.47
N GLN A 116 11.73 -0.44 -10.11
CA GLN A 116 12.71 0.52 -10.62
C GLN A 116 12.28 1.96 -10.33
N ARG A 117 13.25 2.77 -9.88
CA ARG A 117 13.15 4.24 -9.84
C ARG A 117 13.28 4.77 -11.29
N PRO A 118 12.55 5.83 -11.68
CA PRO A 118 12.86 6.55 -12.92
C PRO A 118 14.30 7.11 -12.91
#